data_AF-A0A5S9PRZ1-F1
#
_entry.id   AF-A0A5S9PRZ1-F1
#
_cell.length_a   1.000
_cell.length_b   1.000
_cell.length_c   1.000
_cell.angle_alpha   90.00
_cell.angle_beta   90.00
_cell.angle_gamma   90.00
#
_symmetry.space_group_name_H-M   'P 1'
#
loop_
_entity.id
_entity.type
_entity.pdbx_description
1 polymer ?
#
loop_
_entity_poly.entity_id
_entity_poly.type
_entity_poly.pdbx_seq_one_letter_code
_entity_poly.pdbx_strand_id
1 'polypeptide(L)'
;MYSPINPKVEALAFMLAQHFQSPFPDGLVMRLGEGWEGNNIEAISSWRRAHEEMTGGRLFIDESTCDAHLEKSVTDTIEETANRLSQHLQDQVEQIWNRQRCPFPSPQPFMPPVKLTQTECIKMAHALLEILAGGLPLTTLEHHCLISLPGEGDASHRLAHWIDEQAAQYVYHPSELTLPLAHDLVSSLFNDFYP
;
A
#
# COMPACT_ATOMS: atom_id res chain seq x y z
N MET A 1 25.97 -0.07 -4.23
CA MET A 1 26.61 -0.98 -3.24
C MET A 1 25.53 -1.24 -2.19
N TYR A 2 24.82 -2.36 -2.28
CA TYR A 2 23.70 -2.67 -1.37
C TYR A 2 24.28 -2.92 0.03
N SER A 3 23.90 -2.09 1.00
CA SER A 3 24.19 -2.36 2.40
C SER A 3 23.49 -3.67 2.78
N PRO A 4 24.16 -4.63 3.43
CA PRO A 4 23.49 -5.84 3.90
C PRO A 4 22.31 -5.43 4.78
N ILE A 5 21.12 -5.94 4.44
CA ILE A 5 19.90 -5.68 5.19
C ILE A 5 20.13 -6.18 6.62
N ASN A 6 19.96 -5.30 7.59
CA ASN A 6 20.17 -5.65 8.99
C ASN A 6 19.15 -6.75 9.37
N PRO A 7 19.57 -7.92 9.88
CA PRO A 7 18.69 -9.07 10.12
C PRO A 7 17.53 -8.77 11.08
N LYS A 8 17.66 -7.74 11.92
CA LYS A 8 16.60 -7.27 12.80
C LYS A 8 15.51 -6.49 12.04
N VAL A 9 15.85 -5.87 10.90
CA VAL A 9 14.91 -5.24 9.95
C VAL A 9 13.96 -6.28 9.39
N GLU A 10 14.53 -7.40 8.91
CA GLU A 10 13.78 -8.49 8.30
C GLU A 10 12.90 -9.21 9.32
N ALA A 11 13.42 -9.45 10.54
CA ALA A 11 12.64 -10.05 11.62
C ALA A 11 11.41 -9.19 11.99
N LEU A 12 11.56 -7.87 12.08
CA LEU A 12 10.46 -6.96 12.36
C LEU A 12 9.44 -6.94 11.21
N ALA A 13 9.90 -6.80 9.96
CA ALA A 13 9.02 -6.81 8.80
C ALA A 13 8.26 -8.14 8.67
N PHE A 14 8.91 -9.25 9.00
CA PHE A 14 8.30 -10.58 9.05
C PHE A 14 7.17 -10.64 10.11
N MET A 15 7.43 -10.19 11.34
CA MET A 15 6.40 -10.16 12.39
C MET A 15 5.21 -9.29 11.97
N LEU A 16 5.47 -8.08 11.46
CA LEU A 16 4.40 -7.18 11.00
C LEU A 16 3.59 -7.78 9.84
N ALA A 17 4.25 -8.43 8.88
CA ALA A 17 3.57 -9.11 7.77
C ALA A 17 2.69 -10.27 8.26
N GLN A 18 3.12 -11.01 9.29
CA GLN A 18 2.31 -12.09 9.89
C GLN A 18 1.09 -11.57 10.66
N HIS A 19 1.19 -10.38 11.24
CA HIS A 19 0.09 -9.75 11.97
C HIS A 19 -0.89 -8.99 11.06
N PHE A 20 -0.51 -8.67 9.83
CA PHE A 20 -1.40 -8.04 8.86
C PHE A 20 -2.47 -9.03 8.39
N GLN A 21 -3.67 -8.90 8.96
CA GLN A 21 -4.84 -9.68 8.56
C GLN A 21 -5.62 -8.94 7.49
N SER A 22 -5.66 -9.50 6.28
CA SER A 22 -6.42 -8.96 5.18
C SER A 22 -7.02 -10.09 4.33
N PRO A 23 -8.23 -9.90 3.76
CA PRO A 23 -8.73 -10.77 2.71
C PRO A 23 -7.86 -10.75 1.44
N PHE A 24 -7.02 -9.72 1.27
CA PHE A 24 -6.16 -9.52 0.10
C PHE A 24 -4.68 -9.35 0.50
N PRO A 25 -3.96 -10.44 0.80
CA PRO A 25 -2.62 -10.36 1.38
C PRO A 25 -1.58 -9.71 0.48
N ASP A 26 -1.81 -9.63 -0.84
CA ASP A 26 -0.93 -9.00 -1.82
C ASP A 26 -1.23 -7.52 -2.09
N GLY A 27 -2.35 -7.00 -1.56
CA GLY A 27 -2.71 -5.58 -1.67
C GLY A 27 -1.73 -4.67 -0.92
N LEU A 28 -1.21 -5.13 0.21
CA LEU A 28 -0.27 -4.35 1.03
C LEU A 28 1.01 -3.97 0.27
N VAL A 29 1.50 -4.85 -0.62
CA VAL A 29 2.66 -4.56 -1.46
C VAL A 29 2.42 -3.32 -2.32
N MET A 30 1.24 -3.21 -2.92
CA MET A 30 0.90 -2.04 -3.74
C MET A 30 0.67 -0.80 -2.89
N ARG A 31 0.22 -0.94 -1.64
CA ARG A 31 -0.02 0.21 -0.75
C ARG A 31 1.25 0.82 -0.15
N LEU A 32 2.28 0.00 0.07
CA LEU A 32 3.49 0.38 0.78
C LEU A 32 4.75 0.40 -0.08
N GLY A 33 4.87 -0.57 -1.00
CA GLY A 33 6.10 -0.85 -1.73
C GLY A 33 6.19 -0.04 -3.00
N GLU A 34 7.40 0.15 -3.52
CA GLU A 34 7.62 0.81 -4.82
C GLU A 34 7.16 -0.05 -6.01
N GLY A 35 6.58 -1.23 -5.75
CA GLY A 35 6.01 -2.16 -6.71
C GLY A 35 7.01 -3.20 -7.24
N TRP A 36 8.26 -3.13 -6.78
CA TRP A 36 9.32 -4.07 -7.11
C TRP A 36 9.42 -5.22 -6.09
N GLU A 37 8.80 -5.04 -4.93
CA GLU A 37 8.83 -6.00 -3.84
C GLU A 37 8.02 -7.26 -4.18
N GLY A 38 8.61 -8.42 -3.93
CA GLY A 38 7.97 -9.70 -4.20
C GLY A 38 6.89 -10.08 -3.18
N ASN A 39 6.90 -9.46 -1.99
CA ASN A 39 6.04 -9.81 -0.86
C ASN A 39 5.93 -8.67 0.18
N ASN A 40 5.05 -8.85 1.17
CA ASN A 40 4.79 -7.87 2.23
C ASN A 40 6.02 -7.58 3.11
N ILE A 41 6.91 -8.55 3.32
CA ILE A 41 8.10 -8.37 4.15
C ILE A 41 9.03 -7.37 3.48
N GLU A 42 9.26 -7.55 2.18
CA GLU A 42 10.04 -6.62 1.37
C GLU A 42 9.37 -5.24 1.33
N ALA A 43 8.06 -5.16 1.12
CA ALA A 43 7.33 -3.89 1.07
C ALA A 43 7.40 -3.12 2.40
N ILE A 44 7.19 -3.79 3.53
CA ILE A 44 7.32 -3.19 4.88
C ILE A 44 8.77 -2.75 5.12
N SER A 45 9.75 -3.54 4.68
CA SER A 45 11.18 -3.20 4.82
C SER A 45 11.56 -1.96 4.01
N SER A 46 11.09 -1.87 2.76
CA SER A 46 11.29 -0.70 1.88
C SER A 46 10.64 0.56 2.47
N TRP A 47 9.34 0.47 2.79
CA TRP A 47 8.57 1.57 3.39
C TRP A 47 9.26 2.12 4.64
N ARG A 48 9.70 1.22 5.53
CA ARG A 48 10.37 1.63 6.77
C ARG A 48 11.69 2.33 6.50
N ARG A 49 12.51 1.81 5.57
CA ARG A 49 13.78 2.43 5.20
C ARG A 49 13.57 3.85 4.67
N ALA A 50 12.59 4.03 3.77
CA ALA A 50 12.23 5.34 3.24
C ALA A 50 11.81 6.30 4.36
N HIS A 51 11.00 5.82 5.32
CA HIS A 51 10.58 6.61 6.47
C HIS A 51 11.75 6.97 7.41
N GLU A 52 12.66 6.04 7.70
CA GLU A 52 13.87 6.27 8.51
C GLU A 52 14.79 7.31 7.85
N GLU A 53 14.94 7.26 6.53
CA GLU A 53 15.70 8.24 5.74
C GLU A 53 15.08 9.64 5.80
N MET A 54 13.75 9.74 5.66
CA MET A 54 13.03 11.02 5.72
C MET A 54 13.05 11.65 7.12
N THR A 55 12.92 10.84 8.17
CA THR A 55 12.82 11.33 9.56
C THR A 55 14.16 11.43 10.28
N GLY A 56 15.25 10.92 9.68
CA GLY A 56 16.57 10.86 10.30
C GLY A 56 16.65 9.91 11.51
N GLY A 57 15.56 9.18 11.82
CA GLY A 57 15.49 8.25 12.93
C GLY A 57 16.09 6.91 12.54
N ARG A 58 17.33 6.63 12.97
CA ARG A 58 17.88 5.27 12.88
C ARG A 58 17.42 4.47 14.09
N LEU A 59 16.75 3.35 13.84
CA LEU A 59 16.47 2.35 14.86
C LEU A 59 17.77 1.66 15.26
N PHE A 60 18.37 2.11 16.36
CA PHE A 60 19.48 1.40 17.01
C PHE A 60 18.92 0.26 17.85
N ILE A 61 18.83 -0.93 17.27
CA ILE A 61 18.66 -2.13 18.07
C ILE A 61 20.06 -2.56 18.52
N ASP A 62 20.50 -2.03 19.66
CA ASP A 62 21.83 -2.30 20.23
C ASP A 62 22.05 -3.82 20.41
N GLU A 63 23.26 -4.30 20.17
CA GLU A 63 23.65 -5.72 20.30
C GLU A 63 24.43 -6.01 21.59
N SER A 64 24.76 -5.01 22.41
CA SER A 64 25.55 -5.27 23.62
C SER A 64 24.71 -5.55 24.87
N THR A 65 24.84 -6.81 25.31
CA THR A 65 24.70 -7.36 26.67
C THR A 65 23.30 -7.58 27.25
N CYS A 66 23.06 -8.85 27.57
CA CYS A 66 21.94 -9.42 28.31
C CYS A 66 21.45 -8.53 29.46
N ASP A 67 20.29 -7.91 29.29
CA ASP A 67 19.52 -7.36 30.40
C ASP A 67 18.02 -7.45 30.06
N ALA A 68 17.21 -7.85 31.04
CA ALA A 68 15.74 -7.95 30.89
C ALA A 68 15.06 -6.62 30.51
N HIS A 69 15.79 -5.51 30.58
CA HIS A 69 15.38 -4.20 30.08
C HIS A 69 15.40 -4.09 28.55
N LEU A 70 16.14 -4.95 27.83
CA LEU A 70 16.27 -4.92 26.37
C LEU A 70 15.08 -5.57 25.64
N GLU A 71 14.47 -6.62 26.22
CA GLU A 71 13.24 -7.23 25.67
C GLU A 71 12.08 -6.24 25.67
N LYS A 72 12.01 -5.38 26.69
CA LYS A 72 11.05 -4.27 26.73
C LYS A 72 11.32 -3.30 25.57
N SER A 73 12.58 -2.97 25.30
CA SER A 73 12.97 -2.08 24.18
C SER A 73 12.64 -2.64 22.79
N VAL A 74 12.78 -3.95 22.55
CA VAL A 74 12.44 -4.57 21.26
C VAL A 74 10.92 -4.67 21.08
N THR A 75 10.20 -5.06 22.13
CA THR A 75 8.73 -5.13 22.11
C THR A 75 8.14 -3.75 21.87
N ASP A 76 8.64 -2.72 22.58
CA ASP A 76 8.22 -1.33 22.40
C ASP A 76 8.49 -0.84 20.97
N THR A 77 9.62 -1.25 20.37
CA THR A 77 9.97 -0.94 18.97
C THR A 77 9.02 -1.60 17.97
N ILE A 78 8.64 -2.85 18.20
CA ILE A 78 7.69 -3.58 17.36
C ILE A 78 6.34 -2.89 17.43
N GLU A 79 5.87 -2.58 18.63
CA GLU A 79 4.59 -1.90 18.87
C GLU A 79 4.58 -0.50 18.24
N GLU A 80 5.63 0.29 18.42
CA GLU A 80 5.75 1.60 17.79
C GLU A 80 5.71 1.51 16.26
N THR A 81 6.43 0.56 15.67
CA THR A 81 6.44 0.39 14.21
C THR A 81 5.09 -0.10 13.70
N ALA A 82 4.44 -1.02 14.42
CA ALA A 82 3.09 -1.49 14.10
C ALA A 82 2.08 -0.34 14.16
N ASN A 83 2.16 0.52 15.19
CA ASN A 83 1.30 1.68 15.35
C ASN A 83 1.51 2.70 14.22
N ARG A 84 2.77 2.97 13.85
CA ARG A 84 3.09 3.86 12.72
C ARG A 84 2.59 3.30 11.39
N LEU A 85 2.76 2.00 11.14
CA LEU A 85 2.23 1.37 9.94
C LEU A 85 0.70 1.46 9.91
N SER A 86 0.04 1.14 11.02
CA SER A 86 -1.41 1.22 11.15
C SER A 86 -1.92 2.64 10.92
N GLN A 87 -1.25 3.64 11.51
CA GLN A 87 -1.57 5.06 11.30
C GLN A 87 -1.39 5.44 9.83
N HIS A 88 -0.28 5.07 9.19
CA HIS A 88 -0.04 5.36 7.78
C HIS A 88 -1.15 4.78 6.88
N LEU A 89 -1.54 3.52 7.11
CA LEU A 89 -2.62 2.88 6.36
C LEU A 89 -3.97 3.56 6.62
N GLN A 90 -4.22 4.02 7.85
CA GLN A 90 -5.42 4.77 8.20
C GLN A 90 -5.44 6.16 7.57
N ASP A 91 -4.31 6.86 7.53
CA ASP A 91 -4.18 8.17 6.89
C ASP A 91 -4.50 8.07 5.39
N GLN A 92 -4.11 6.98 4.72
CA GLN A 92 -4.50 6.72 3.33
C GLN A 92 -6.04 6.65 3.20
N VAL A 93 -6.72 5.89 4.07
CA VAL A 93 -8.19 5.79 4.08
C VAL A 93 -8.80 7.18 4.27
N GLU A 94 -8.35 7.93 5.27
CA GLU A 94 -8.85 9.27 5.56
C GLU A 94 -8.65 10.24 4.41
N GLN A 95 -7.49 10.22 3.73
CA GLN A 95 -7.24 11.06 2.56
C GLN A 95 -8.27 10.81 1.45
N ILE A 96 -8.56 9.53 1.17
CA ILE A 96 -9.55 9.16 0.15
C ILE A 96 -10.94 9.70 0.49
N TRP A 97 -11.41 9.46 1.71
CA TRP A 97 -12.78 9.81 2.12
C TRP A 97 -12.95 11.31 2.45
N ASN A 98 -11.89 12.01 2.86
CA ASN A 98 -11.90 13.45 3.12
C ASN A 98 -11.79 14.32 1.84
N ARG A 99 -11.86 13.71 0.65
CA ARG A 99 -11.83 14.39 -0.66
C ARG A 99 -10.55 15.20 -0.91
N GLN A 100 -9.46 14.87 -0.24
CA GLN A 100 -8.15 15.48 -0.49
C GLN A 100 -7.56 14.86 -1.76
N ARG A 101 -7.88 15.40 -2.94
CA ARG A 101 -7.43 14.81 -4.20
C ARG A 101 -5.91 14.60 -4.23
N CYS A 102 -5.50 13.37 -4.46
CA CYS A 102 -4.16 13.02 -4.86
C CYS A 102 -4.06 13.03 -6.40
N PRO A 103 -3.41 14.03 -7.02
CA PRO A 103 -3.24 14.04 -8.47
C PRO A 103 -2.28 12.92 -8.91
N PHE A 104 -2.48 12.40 -10.13
CA PHE A 104 -1.52 11.47 -10.72
C PHE A 104 -0.13 12.12 -10.83
N PRO A 105 0.95 11.35 -10.60
CA PRO A 105 2.30 11.82 -10.80
C PRO A 105 2.49 12.26 -12.26
N SER A 106 3.14 13.40 -12.45
CA SER A 106 3.40 13.94 -13.79
C SER A 106 4.42 13.06 -14.52
N PRO A 107 4.18 12.73 -15.80
CA PRO A 107 5.14 11.98 -16.59
C PRO A 107 6.50 12.66 -16.66
N GLN A 108 7.55 11.92 -16.29
CA GLN A 108 8.91 12.38 -16.44
C GLN A 108 9.33 12.17 -17.90
N PRO A 109 9.79 13.21 -18.61
CA PRO A 109 10.03 13.16 -20.07
C PRO A 109 11.09 12.14 -20.50
N PHE A 110 11.90 11.64 -19.57
CA PHE A 110 12.97 10.67 -19.83
C PHE A 110 12.63 9.25 -19.36
N MET A 111 11.45 9.04 -18.78
CA MET A 111 11.03 7.73 -18.30
C MET A 111 9.96 7.14 -19.24
N PRO A 112 10.14 5.92 -19.75
CA PRO A 112 9.12 5.29 -20.57
C PRO A 112 7.88 4.97 -19.71
N PRO A 113 6.66 5.13 -20.24
CA PRO A 113 5.46 4.65 -19.56
C PRO A 113 5.55 3.13 -19.42
N VAL A 114 5.35 2.62 -18.21
CA VAL A 114 5.32 1.18 -17.93
C VAL A 114 3.89 0.82 -17.60
N LYS A 115 3.31 -0.05 -18.43
CA LYS A 115 1.98 -0.60 -18.18
C LYS A 115 2.08 -1.69 -17.13
N LEU A 116 1.15 -1.66 -16.16
CA LEU A 116 0.97 -2.75 -15.20
C LEU A 116 0.63 -4.04 -15.96
N THR A 117 1.27 -5.13 -15.57
CA THR A 117 0.87 -6.48 -15.96
C THR A 117 -0.49 -6.83 -15.36
N GLN A 118 -1.16 -7.84 -15.91
CA GLN A 118 -2.46 -8.29 -15.38
C GLN A 118 -2.38 -8.66 -13.88
N THR A 119 -1.28 -9.29 -13.46
CA THR A 119 -1.06 -9.63 -12.05
C THR A 119 -0.93 -8.39 -11.19
N GLU A 120 -0.23 -7.35 -11.66
CA GLU A 120 -0.12 -6.08 -10.95
C GLU A 120 -1.47 -5.34 -10.91
N CYS A 121 -2.26 -5.40 -11.98
CA CYS A 121 -3.62 -4.85 -11.97
C CYS A 121 -4.51 -5.53 -10.91
N ILE A 122 -4.39 -6.85 -10.72
CA ILE A 122 -5.13 -7.58 -9.67
C ILE A 122 -4.65 -7.19 -8.27
N LYS A 123 -3.34 -7.16 -8.04
CA LYS A 123 -2.78 -6.69 -6.76
C LYS A 123 -3.19 -5.25 -6.45
N MET A 124 -3.23 -4.40 -7.47
CA MET A 124 -3.70 -3.02 -7.35
C MET A 124 -5.20 -2.99 -7.02
N ALA A 125 -6.02 -3.79 -7.69
CA ALA A 125 -7.45 -3.91 -7.38
C ALA A 125 -7.66 -4.29 -5.91
N HIS A 126 -6.91 -5.27 -5.41
CA HIS A 126 -6.90 -5.66 -4.00
C HIS A 126 -6.53 -4.52 -3.06
N ALA A 127 -5.47 -3.76 -3.37
CA ALA A 127 -5.08 -2.59 -2.59
C ALA A 127 -6.17 -1.51 -2.54
N LEU A 128 -6.82 -1.24 -3.67
CA LEU A 128 -7.93 -0.28 -3.74
C LEU A 128 -9.13 -0.76 -2.92
N LEU A 129 -9.48 -2.05 -3.01
CA LEU A 129 -10.54 -2.65 -2.19
C LEU A 129 -10.23 -2.52 -0.69
N GLU A 130 -8.99 -2.78 -0.28
CA GLU A 130 -8.57 -2.61 1.13
C GLU A 130 -8.70 -1.17 1.62
N ILE A 131 -8.22 -0.19 0.84
CA ILE A 131 -8.27 1.23 1.22
C ILE A 131 -9.72 1.68 1.39
N LEU A 132 -10.58 1.34 0.42
CA LEU A 132 -11.98 1.73 0.47
C LEU A 132 -12.77 0.97 1.54
N ALA A 133 -12.36 -0.26 1.85
CA ALA A 133 -12.97 -1.04 2.93
C ALA A 133 -12.83 -0.39 4.32
N GLY A 134 -11.90 0.55 4.48
CA GLY A 134 -11.76 1.35 5.71
C GLY A 134 -12.91 2.35 5.95
N GLY A 135 -13.68 2.71 4.92
CA GLY A 135 -14.84 3.60 5.02
C GLY A 135 -16.18 2.97 4.69
N LEU A 136 -16.20 1.83 3.98
CA LEU A 136 -17.40 1.12 3.56
C LEU A 136 -17.21 -0.39 3.69
N PRO A 137 -18.24 -1.19 4.06
CA PRO A 137 -18.10 -2.65 4.09
C PRO A 137 -17.65 -3.23 2.74
N LEU A 138 -16.71 -4.19 2.77
CA LEU A 138 -16.16 -4.81 1.55
C LEU A 138 -17.25 -5.38 0.63
N THR A 139 -18.26 -6.05 1.18
CA THR A 139 -19.37 -6.61 0.38
C THR A 139 -20.18 -5.53 -0.35
N THR A 140 -20.34 -4.36 0.27
CA THR A 140 -20.99 -3.20 -0.36
C THR A 140 -20.11 -2.65 -1.47
N LEU A 141 -18.81 -2.54 -1.24
CA LEU A 141 -17.85 -2.10 -2.24
C LEU A 141 -17.80 -3.02 -3.45
N GLU A 142 -17.72 -4.33 -3.23
CA GLU A 142 -17.76 -5.34 -4.30
C GLU A 142 -19.04 -5.21 -5.13
N HIS A 143 -20.19 -4.99 -4.47
CA HIS A 143 -21.46 -4.77 -5.16
C HIS A 143 -21.42 -3.51 -6.05
N HIS A 144 -20.86 -2.40 -5.57
CA HIS A 144 -20.67 -1.20 -6.39
C HIS A 144 -19.74 -1.45 -7.57
N CYS A 145 -18.64 -2.18 -7.38
CA CYS A 145 -17.74 -2.55 -8.48
C CYS A 145 -18.45 -3.37 -9.56
N LEU A 146 -19.28 -4.35 -9.16
CA LEU A 146 -20.03 -5.19 -10.10
C LEU A 146 -21.08 -4.42 -10.92
N ILE A 147 -21.61 -3.33 -10.38
CA ILE A 147 -22.63 -2.51 -11.06
C ILE A 147 -22.00 -1.42 -11.92
N SER A 148 -20.98 -0.74 -11.38
CA SER A 148 -20.46 0.50 -11.97
C SER A 148 -19.27 0.28 -12.90
N LEU A 149 -18.51 -0.81 -12.74
CA LEU A 149 -17.30 -1.05 -13.52
C LEU A 149 -17.55 -1.99 -14.71
N PRO A 150 -16.91 -1.71 -15.87
CA PRO A 150 -17.01 -2.56 -17.05
C PRO A 150 -16.30 -3.91 -16.84
N GLY A 151 -16.62 -4.88 -17.71
CA GLY A 151 -15.98 -6.20 -17.74
C GLY A 151 -16.81 -7.31 -17.11
N GLU A 152 -16.22 -8.50 -17.08
CA GLU A 152 -16.79 -9.73 -16.54
C GLU A 152 -16.01 -10.25 -15.32
N GLY A 153 -16.59 -11.19 -14.59
CA GLY A 153 -15.99 -11.74 -13.37
C GLY A 153 -16.43 -11.02 -12.10
N ASP A 154 -15.71 -11.30 -11.01
CA ASP A 154 -15.93 -10.69 -9.70
C ASP A 154 -15.44 -9.23 -9.64
N ALA A 155 -15.61 -8.60 -8.48
CA ALA A 155 -15.24 -7.22 -8.26
C ALA A 155 -13.75 -6.95 -8.53
N SER A 156 -12.85 -7.85 -8.09
CA SER A 156 -11.41 -7.71 -8.32
C SER A 156 -11.05 -7.78 -9.80
N HIS A 157 -11.68 -8.68 -10.56
CA HIS A 157 -11.44 -8.80 -12.01
C HIS A 157 -11.93 -7.57 -12.79
N ARG A 158 -13.12 -7.07 -12.48
CA ARG A 158 -13.64 -5.84 -13.10
C ARG A 158 -12.81 -4.63 -12.73
N LEU A 159 -12.36 -4.55 -11.48
CA LEU A 159 -11.50 -3.47 -11.04
C LEU A 159 -10.12 -3.54 -11.70
N ALA A 160 -9.53 -4.72 -11.85
CA ALA A 160 -8.30 -4.90 -12.60
C ALA A 160 -8.45 -4.51 -14.08
N HIS A 161 -9.59 -4.81 -14.70
CA HIS A 161 -9.90 -4.34 -16.06
C HIS A 161 -9.99 -2.80 -16.12
N TRP A 162 -10.72 -2.19 -15.18
CA TRP A 162 -10.81 -0.73 -15.08
C TRP A 162 -9.44 -0.06 -14.87
N ILE A 163 -8.55 -0.65 -14.05
CA ILE A 163 -7.16 -0.20 -13.85
C ILE A 163 -6.37 -0.30 -15.16
N ASP A 164 -6.51 -1.39 -15.90
CA ASP A 164 -5.84 -1.62 -17.19
C ASP A 164 -6.23 -0.57 -18.24
N GLU A 165 -7.48 -0.11 -18.22
CA GLU A 165 -7.98 0.95 -19.10
C GLU A 165 -7.35 2.33 -18.80
N GLN A 166 -6.82 2.56 -17.59
CA GLN A 166 -6.12 3.81 -17.27
C GLN A 166 -4.64 3.81 -17.70
N ALA A 167 -4.16 2.76 -18.39
CA ALA A 167 -2.75 2.51 -18.70
C ALA A 167 -1.99 3.62 -19.44
N ALA A 168 -2.68 4.61 -20.02
CA ALA A 168 -2.04 5.78 -20.61
C ALA A 168 -1.44 6.75 -19.57
N GLN A 169 -1.70 6.55 -18.27
CA GLN A 169 -1.38 7.52 -17.20
C GLN A 169 -0.27 7.07 -16.25
N TYR A 170 0.31 5.87 -16.42
CA TYR A 170 1.18 5.27 -15.42
C TYR A 170 2.65 5.54 -15.66
N VAL A 171 3.28 6.23 -14.72
CA VAL A 171 4.68 6.61 -14.78
C VAL A 171 5.33 6.12 -13.49
N TYR A 172 5.85 4.90 -13.60
CA TYR A 172 6.94 4.35 -12.80
C TYR A 172 6.56 3.40 -11.64
N HIS A 173 6.00 3.86 -10.52
CA HIS A 173 5.79 2.99 -9.36
C HIS A 173 4.30 2.68 -9.07
N PRO A 174 3.90 1.39 -8.99
CA PRO A 174 2.53 1.02 -8.63
C PRO A 174 1.98 1.72 -7.38
N SER A 175 2.74 1.87 -6.29
CA SER A 175 2.25 2.57 -5.09
C SER A 175 1.97 4.05 -5.26
N GLU A 176 2.71 4.73 -6.14
CA GLU A 176 2.44 6.14 -6.46
C GLU A 176 1.09 6.30 -7.17
N LEU A 177 0.58 5.22 -7.76
CA LEU A 177 -0.70 5.19 -8.44
C LEU A 177 -1.85 4.80 -7.51
N THR A 178 -1.58 4.15 -6.38
CA THR A 178 -2.61 3.60 -5.50
C THR A 178 -3.56 4.68 -4.98
N LEU A 179 -3.05 5.80 -4.47
CA LEU A 179 -3.91 6.88 -3.96
C LEU A 179 -4.66 7.64 -5.08
N PRO A 180 -4.00 8.07 -6.17
CA PRO A 180 -4.71 8.67 -7.31
C PRO A 180 -5.82 7.76 -7.86
N LEU A 181 -5.53 6.47 -8.06
CA LEU A 181 -6.52 5.49 -8.52
C LEU A 181 -7.65 5.29 -7.53
N ALA A 182 -7.38 5.30 -6.22
CA ALA A 182 -8.43 5.21 -5.21
C ALA A 182 -9.41 6.39 -5.27
N HIS A 183 -8.92 7.62 -5.49
CA HIS A 183 -9.79 8.78 -5.67
C HIS A 183 -10.64 8.71 -6.94
N ASP A 184 -10.04 8.32 -8.05
CA ASP A 184 -10.76 8.16 -9.32
C ASP A 184 -11.78 7.01 -9.25
N LEU A 185 -11.45 5.95 -8.51
CA LEU A 185 -12.35 4.84 -8.26
C LEU A 185 -13.56 5.28 -7.43
N VAL A 186 -13.38 6.00 -6.32
CA VAL A 186 -14.49 6.54 -5.53
C VAL A 186 -15.43 7.36 -6.41
N SER A 187 -14.85 8.19 -7.29
CA SER A 187 -15.61 9.01 -8.23
C SER A 187 -16.38 8.18 -9.25
N SER A 188 -15.81 7.07 -9.70
CA SER A 188 -16.43 6.13 -10.65
C SER A 188 -17.53 5.27 -10.01
N LEU A 189 -17.35 4.87 -8.73
CA LEU A 189 -18.29 4.02 -8.00
C LEU A 189 -19.47 4.82 -7.43
N PHE A 190 -19.21 6.05 -7.01
CA PHE A 190 -20.16 6.90 -6.33
C PHE A 190 -20.25 8.22 -7.09
N ASN A 191 -21.20 8.30 -8.05
CA ASN A 191 -21.46 9.51 -8.85
C ASN A 191 -21.68 10.79 -8.00
N ASP A 192 -22.02 10.64 -6.72
CA ASP A 192 -22.26 11.73 -5.76
C ASP A 192 -20.99 12.19 -4.99
N PHE A 193 -19.80 11.63 -5.30
CA PHE A 193 -18.54 12.00 -4.65
C PHE A 193 -17.78 13.16 -5.33
N TYR A 194 -18.32 13.75 -6.39
CA TYR A 194 -17.86 15.04 -6.92
C TYR A 194 -18.64 16.21 -6.27
N PRO A 195 -18.01 17.39 -6.09
CA PRO A 195 -18.56 18.51 -5.33
C PRO A 195 -19.89 19.06 -5.86
#